data_AF-A0A1M4YI35-F1
#
_entry.id   AF-A0A1M4YI35-F1
#
_cell.length_a   1.000
_cell.length_b   1.000
_cell.length_c   1.000
_cell.angle_alpha   90.00
_cell.angle_beta   90.00
_cell.angle_gamma   90.00
#
_symmetry.space_group_name_H-M   'P 1'
#
loop_
_entity.id
_entity.type
_entity.pdbx_description
1 polymer ?
#
loop_
_entity_poly.entity_id
_entity_poly.type
_entity_poly.pdbx_seq_one_letter_code
_entity_poly.pdbx_strand_id
1 'polypeptide(L)'
;MEAGEKTTKTNGWDPSVRAWLVAACVWLFVLGALHAGAGRALGQPPPPPDTDTVIRHMDRELNLTDEQKEKLRGILEEARQKGRSLMERSRADGSGFETVRAQMEELRKETDAQIKEVLRADQYEKWQKMRQERERHRGPRRGQWG
;
A
#
# COMPACT_ATOMS: atom_id res chain seq x y z
N MET A 1 39.88 -45.65 28.31
CA MET A 1 38.62 -46.41 28.43
C MET A 1 37.49 -45.48 27.99
N GLU A 2 36.61 -45.97 27.13
CA GLU A 2 35.39 -45.35 26.54
C GLU A 2 35.58 -44.04 25.76
N ALA A 3 35.60 -44.02 24.42
CA ALA A 3 34.54 -44.40 23.45
C ALA A 3 33.26 -43.58 23.61
N GLY A 4 32.84 -42.87 22.54
CA GLY A 4 31.45 -42.43 22.43
C GLY A 4 31.21 -41.18 21.59
N GLU A 5 31.59 -41.21 20.31
CA GLU A 5 30.92 -40.39 19.29
C GLU A 5 29.45 -40.83 19.23
N LYS A 6 28.50 -39.89 19.38
CA LYS A 6 27.10 -40.12 19.01
C LYS A 6 26.55 -38.93 18.25
N THR A 7 26.66 -39.10 16.94
CA THR A 7 25.92 -38.48 15.86
C THR A 7 24.39 -38.47 16.08
N THR A 8 23.78 -37.37 15.63
CA THR A 8 22.48 -37.25 14.92
C THR A 8 21.20 -37.81 15.54
N LYS A 9 20.16 -36.97 15.58
CA LYS A 9 18.80 -37.19 15.03
C LYS A 9 17.98 -35.92 15.29
N THR A 10 17.73 -35.09 14.27
CA THR A 10 16.62 -35.17 13.30
C THR A 10 15.24 -35.07 13.94
N ASN A 11 14.40 -34.25 13.29
CA ASN A 11 12.93 -34.28 13.25
C ASN A 11 12.21 -33.24 14.09
N GLY A 12 11.94 -32.10 13.44
CA GLY A 12 10.60 -31.80 12.94
C GLY A 12 9.49 -31.65 13.98
N TRP A 13 9.05 -30.41 14.19
CA TRP A 13 7.64 -30.04 14.22
C TRP A 13 7.45 -28.52 14.01
N ASP A 14 6.28 -28.20 13.43
CA ASP A 14 5.90 -27.06 12.60
C ASP A 14 5.98 -25.63 13.19
N PRO A 15 6.09 -24.58 12.34
CA PRO A 15 6.05 -23.16 12.72
C PRO A 15 4.68 -22.64 13.21
N SER A 16 3.68 -23.51 13.40
CA SER A 16 2.31 -23.18 13.80
C SER A 16 2.06 -23.12 15.32
N VAL A 17 3.07 -22.76 16.13
CA VAL A 17 2.94 -22.58 17.60
C VAL A 17 3.39 -21.19 18.10
N ARG A 18 3.64 -20.24 17.19
CA ARG A 18 4.03 -18.86 17.54
C ARG A 18 2.89 -17.84 17.47
N ALA A 19 1.66 -18.33 17.39
CA ALA A 19 0.48 -17.52 17.65
C ALA A 19 0.13 -17.63 19.14
N TRP A 20 0.26 -16.50 19.84
CA TRP A 20 -0.28 -16.18 21.17
C TRP A 20 0.57 -16.59 22.40
N LEU A 21 1.26 -15.60 23.00
CA LEU A 21 1.10 -15.15 24.41
C LEU A 21 2.37 -14.49 25.01
N VAL A 22 2.54 -13.19 24.78
CA VAL A 22 2.98 -12.21 25.82
C VAL A 22 2.23 -10.92 25.47
N ALA A 23 0.95 -10.74 25.81
CA ALA A 23 0.41 -10.50 27.14
C ALA A 23 1.22 -9.48 27.97
N ALA A 24 0.64 -8.28 28.11
CA ALA A 24 0.84 -7.28 29.16
C ALA A 24 1.90 -6.17 28.97
N CYS A 25 1.46 -5.08 28.33
CA CYS A 25 1.63 -3.71 28.86
C CYS A 25 0.31 -2.96 28.64
N VAL A 26 -0.68 -3.22 29.50
CA VAL A 26 -1.77 -2.26 29.76
C VAL A 26 -1.13 -1.04 30.44
N TRP A 27 -1.53 0.18 30.10
CA TRP A 27 -1.73 1.32 31.03
C TRP A 27 -2.11 2.55 30.17
N LEU A 28 -3.42 2.69 29.95
CA LEU A 28 -4.18 3.94 29.86
C LEU A 28 -3.43 5.23 29.46
N PHE A 29 -3.75 5.78 28.29
CA PHE A 29 -3.73 7.24 28.09
C PHE A 29 -5.02 7.71 27.39
N VAL A 30 -5.94 8.16 28.25
CA VAL A 30 -6.74 9.39 28.13
C VAL A 30 -7.92 9.43 27.13
N LEU A 31 -9.10 9.40 27.76
CA LEU A 31 -10.36 10.02 27.38
C LEU A 31 -10.16 11.43 26.80
N GLY A 32 -10.64 11.66 25.58
CA GLY A 32 -10.67 12.98 24.94
C GLY A 32 -11.84 13.11 23.99
N ALA A 33 -13.06 12.87 24.49
CA ALA A 33 -14.30 13.15 23.77
C ALA A 33 -14.88 14.49 24.24
N LEU A 34 -15.40 15.26 23.27
CA LEU A 34 -15.97 16.60 23.34
C LEU A 34 -14.95 17.74 23.52
N HIS A 35 -14.60 18.41 22.41
CA HIS A 35 -14.94 19.82 22.15
C HIS A 35 -14.72 20.14 20.66
N ALA A 36 -15.75 20.72 20.04
CA ALA A 36 -15.71 21.48 18.77
C ALA A 36 -15.45 20.73 17.45
N GLY A 37 -16.45 19.95 17.01
CA GLY A 37 -16.77 19.88 15.59
C GLY A 37 -17.55 21.13 15.17
N ALA A 38 -16.89 22.06 14.46
CA ALA A 38 -17.50 23.05 13.55
C ALA A 38 -16.38 23.91 12.93
N GLY A 39 -15.81 23.48 11.79
CA GLY A 39 -14.82 24.32 11.09
C GLY A 39 -13.91 23.60 10.11
N ARG A 40 -14.41 22.75 9.21
CA ARG A 40 -13.63 22.22 8.08
C ARG A 40 -14.50 22.02 6.83
N ALA A 41 -15.11 23.10 6.34
CA ALA A 41 -16.01 23.04 5.18
C ALA A 41 -15.44 23.66 3.89
N LEU A 42 -14.24 24.26 3.88
CA LEU A 42 -13.67 24.86 2.66
C LEU A 42 -12.16 24.57 2.59
N GLY A 43 -11.73 23.75 1.62
CA GLY A 43 -10.34 23.79 1.10
C GLY A 43 -9.46 22.55 1.21
N GLN A 44 -9.91 21.41 1.75
CA GLN A 44 -9.10 20.18 1.69
C GLN A 44 -9.46 19.34 0.46
N PRO A 45 -8.48 18.89 -0.35
CA PRO A 45 -8.77 17.96 -1.44
C PRO A 45 -9.39 16.69 -0.86
N PRO A 46 -10.34 16.06 -1.59
CA PRO A 46 -10.96 14.84 -1.10
C PRO A 46 -9.89 13.79 -0.79
N PRO A 47 -10.10 12.94 0.23
CA PRO A 47 -9.16 11.89 0.56
C PRO A 47 -8.95 10.97 -0.65
N PRO A 48 -7.75 10.39 -0.81
CA PRO A 48 -7.51 9.44 -1.88
C PRO A 48 -8.46 8.24 -1.73
N PRO A 49 -9.04 7.73 -2.84
CA PRO A 49 -9.96 6.60 -2.81
C PRO A 49 -9.31 5.40 -2.14
N ASP A 50 -10.09 4.62 -1.39
CA ASP A 50 -9.63 3.37 -0.78
C ASP A 50 -9.34 2.30 -1.85
N THR A 51 -8.66 1.22 -1.44
CA THR A 51 -8.25 0.14 -2.35
C THR A 51 -9.46 -0.57 -2.98
N ASP A 52 -10.54 -0.78 -2.24
CA ASP A 52 -11.72 -1.49 -2.74
C ASP A 52 -12.42 -0.69 -3.84
N THR A 53 -12.51 0.63 -3.68
CA THR A 53 -13.03 1.54 -4.70
C THR A 53 -12.17 1.50 -5.97
N VAL A 54 -10.85 1.44 -5.83
CA VAL A 54 -9.94 1.31 -6.98
C VAL A 54 -10.14 -0.03 -7.69
N ILE A 55 -10.18 -1.13 -6.95
CA ILE A 55 -10.40 -2.47 -7.52
C ILE A 55 -11.75 -2.54 -8.20
N ARG A 56 -12.82 -2.02 -7.60
CA ARG A 56 -14.16 -1.98 -8.21
C ARG A 56 -14.19 -1.21 -9.52
N HIS A 57 -13.38 -0.15 -9.64
CA HIS A 57 -13.22 0.55 -10.91
C HIS A 57 -12.42 -0.29 -11.91
N MET A 58 -11.34 -0.94 -11.49
CA MET A 58 -10.57 -1.82 -12.37
C MET A 58 -11.41 -3.00 -12.85
N ASP A 59 -12.22 -3.59 -11.98
CA ASP A 59 -13.11 -4.71 -12.30
C ASP A 59 -14.15 -4.35 -13.34
N ARG A 60 -14.82 -3.19 -13.19
CA ARG A 60 -15.77 -2.70 -14.20
C ARG A 60 -15.17 -2.54 -15.58
N GLU A 61 -13.90 -2.18 -15.66
CA GLU A 61 -13.22 -1.94 -16.93
C GLU A 61 -12.55 -3.19 -17.50
N LEU A 62 -11.99 -4.04 -16.64
CA LEU A 62 -11.10 -5.14 -17.05
C LEU A 62 -11.75 -6.52 -16.88
N ASN A 63 -12.94 -6.58 -16.27
CA ASN A 63 -13.66 -7.80 -15.92
C ASN A 63 -12.74 -8.79 -15.18
N LEU A 64 -12.38 -8.44 -13.95
CA LEU A 64 -11.38 -9.15 -13.17
C LEU A 64 -11.98 -10.41 -12.53
N THR A 65 -11.20 -11.48 -12.49
CA THR A 65 -11.58 -12.66 -11.69
C THR A 65 -11.46 -12.36 -10.19
N ASP A 66 -12.10 -13.17 -9.35
CA ASP A 66 -11.99 -13.03 -7.89
C ASP A 66 -10.55 -13.15 -7.40
N GLU A 67 -9.79 -14.09 -7.96
CA GLU A 67 -8.36 -14.28 -7.69
C GLU A 67 -7.53 -13.05 -8.09
N GLN A 68 -7.82 -12.44 -9.25
CA GLN A 68 -7.15 -11.21 -9.68
C GLN A 68 -7.45 -10.05 -8.71
N LYS A 69 -8.70 -9.90 -8.28
CA LYS A 69 -9.10 -8.86 -7.32
C LYS A 69 -8.38 -9.02 -5.98
N GLU A 70 -8.23 -10.23 -5.48
CA GLU A 70 -7.52 -10.50 -4.23
C GLU A 70 -6.02 -10.14 -4.34
N LYS A 71 -5.34 -10.61 -5.39
CA LYS A 71 -3.92 -10.29 -5.63
C LYS A 71 -3.70 -8.79 -5.80
N LEU A 72 -4.56 -8.13 -6.57
CA LEU A 72 -4.49 -6.68 -6.77
C LEU A 72 -4.74 -5.90 -5.48
N ARG A 73 -5.57 -6.41 -4.56
CA ARG A 73 -5.76 -5.78 -3.24
C ARG A 73 -4.47 -5.72 -2.46
N GLY A 74 -3.75 -6.84 -2.36
CA GLY A 74 -2.45 -6.88 -1.69
C GLY A 74 -1.45 -5.88 -2.28
N ILE A 75 -1.28 -5.93 -3.61
CA ILE A 75 -0.36 -5.03 -4.34
C ILE A 75 -0.70 -3.56 -4.11
N LEU A 76 -1.97 -3.19 -4.24
CA LEU A 76 -2.41 -1.80 -4.12
C LEU A 76 -2.36 -1.28 -2.68
N GLU A 77 -2.67 -2.13 -1.69
CA GLU A 77 -2.53 -1.77 -0.28
C GLU A 77 -1.08 -1.54 0.12
N GLU A 78 -0.19 -2.42 -0.31
CA GLU A 78 1.25 -2.28 -0.09
C GLU A 78 1.78 -0.99 -0.73
N ALA A 79 1.44 -0.75 -2.00
CA ALA A 79 1.82 0.47 -2.70
C ALA A 79 1.28 1.72 -1.98
N ARG A 80 0.03 1.67 -1.50
CA ARG A 80 -0.58 2.78 -0.74
C ARG A 80 0.13 2.99 0.59
N GLN A 81 0.58 1.93 1.28
CA GLN A 81 1.34 2.03 2.53
C GLN A 81 2.73 2.62 2.28
N LYS A 82 3.50 2.05 1.35
CA LYS A 82 4.82 2.56 0.94
C LYS A 82 4.75 4.04 0.54
N GLY A 83 3.78 4.42 -0.27
CA GLY A 83 3.60 5.81 -0.69
C GLY A 83 3.27 6.78 0.46
N ARG A 84 2.48 6.33 1.46
CA ARG A 84 2.24 7.13 2.68
C ARG A 84 3.52 7.32 3.48
N SER A 85 4.27 6.24 3.71
CA SER A 85 5.54 6.30 4.45
C SER A 85 6.58 7.17 3.75
N LEU A 86 6.68 7.11 2.42
CA LEU A 86 7.56 8.01 1.64
C LEU A 86 7.19 9.48 1.83
N MET A 87 5.90 9.80 1.78
CA MET A 87 5.42 11.17 1.95
C MET A 87 5.59 11.68 3.40
N GLU A 88 5.35 10.82 4.38
CA GLU A 88 5.56 11.13 5.79
C GLU A 88 7.04 11.37 6.10
N ARG A 89 7.91 10.46 5.65
CA ARG A 89 9.36 10.61 5.80
C ARG A 89 9.85 11.92 5.18
N SER A 90 9.38 12.23 3.98
CA SER A 90 9.80 13.47 3.32
C SER A 90 9.38 14.75 4.05
N ARG A 91 8.18 14.73 4.65
CA ARG A 91 7.73 15.85 5.48
C ARG A 91 8.56 15.99 6.75
N ALA A 92 9.04 14.87 7.31
CA ALA A 92 9.85 14.86 8.51
C ALA A 92 11.31 15.27 8.26
N ASP A 93 11.92 14.82 7.16
CA ASP A 93 13.33 15.04 6.85
C ASP A 93 13.60 16.27 5.96
N GLY A 94 12.56 16.87 5.37
CA GLY A 94 12.70 18.03 4.49
C GLY A 94 13.38 17.73 3.15
N SER A 95 13.44 16.46 2.72
CA SER A 95 14.10 15.96 1.49
C SER A 95 13.61 16.58 0.18
N GLY A 96 12.55 17.40 0.24
CA GLY A 96 12.05 18.17 -0.88
C GLY A 96 11.18 17.36 -1.85
N PHE A 97 10.44 18.10 -2.68
CA PHE A 97 9.46 17.52 -3.59
C PHE A 97 10.09 16.60 -4.66
N GLU A 98 11.30 16.90 -5.12
CA GLU A 98 11.95 16.17 -6.22
C GLU A 98 12.39 14.76 -5.79
N THR A 99 12.97 14.64 -4.60
CA THR A 99 13.39 13.36 -4.03
C THR A 99 12.20 12.41 -3.81
N VAL A 100 11.07 12.94 -3.36
CA VAL A 100 9.81 12.17 -3.24
C VAL A 100 9.27 11.80 -4.60
N ARG A 101 9.32 12.72 -5.56
CA ARG A 101 8.83 12.48 -6.91
C ARG A 101 9.52 11.27 -7.53
N ALA A 102 10.85 11.20 -7.45
CA ALA A 102 11.63 10.07 -7.95
C ALA A 102 11.27 8.76 -7.24
N GLN A 103 11.21 8.76 -5.91
CA GLN A 103 10.83 7.56 -5.13
C GLN A 103 9.39 7.10 -5.42
N MET A 104 8.47 8.03 -5.61
CA MET A 104 7.08 7.73 -5.98
C MET A 104 6.96 7.23 -7.43
N GLU A 105 7.85 7.66 -8.33
CA GLU A 105 7.91 7.12 -9.68
C GLU A 105 8.41 5.67 -9.66
N GLU A 106 9.44 5.39 -8.88
CA GLU A 106 9.97 4.02 -8.72
C GLU A 106 8.91 3.09 -8.13
N LEU A 107 8.24 3.52 -7.06
CA LEU A 107 7.12 2.77 -6.48
C LEU A 107 6.02 2.48 -7.51
N ARG A 108 5.73 3.42 -8.42
CA ARG A 108 4.74 3.20 -9.49
C ARG A 108 5.22 2.15 -10.49
N LYS A 109 6.50 2.13 -10.84
CA LYS A 109 7.08 1.13 -11.77
C LYS A 109 7.06 -0.27 -11.14
N GLU A 110 7.44 -0.38 -9.86
CA GLU A 110 7.36 -1.63 -9.09
C GLU A 110 5.92 -2.15 -9.07
N THR A 111 4.96 -1.29 -8.70
CA THR A 111 3.54 -1.63 -8.65
C THR A 111 3.01 -2.06 -10.03
N ASP A 112 3.42 -1.37 -11.09
CA ASP A 112 3.04 -1.68 -12.47
C ASP A 112 3.53 -3.08 -12.89
N ALA A 113 4.78 -3.41 -12.58
CA ALA A 113 5.34 -4.73 -12.85
C ALA A 113 4.52 -5.84 -12.15
N GLN A 114 4.19 -5.65 -10.86
CA GLN A 114 3.35 -6.60 -10.12
C GLN A 114 1.93 -6.72 -10.68
N ILE A 115 1.31 -5.61 -11.09
CA ILE A 115 -0.02 -5.63 -11.73
C ILE A 115 0.03 -6.40 -13.05
N LYS A 116 1.09 -6.23 -13.84
CA LYS A 116 1.29 -6.93 -15.12
C LYS A 116 1.33 -8.45 -14.96
N GLU A 117 1.87 -8.95 -13.85
CA GLU A 117 1.92 -10.39 -13.56
C GLU A 117 0.54 -10.97 -13.20
N VAL A 118 -0.39 -10.13 -12.71
CA VAL A 118 -1.75 -10.55 -12.32
C VAL A 118 -2.75 -10.43 -13.46
N LEU A 119 -2.58 -9.42 -14.31
CA LEU A 119 -3.49 -9.15 -15.43
C LEU A 119 -3.10 -9.97 -16.66
N ARG A 120 -4.10 -10.39 -17.43
CA ARG A 120 -3.88 -10.92 -18.78
C ARG A 120 -3.42 -9.79 -19.72
N ALA A 121 -2.80 -10.16 -20.84
CA ALA A 121 -2.20 -9.19 -21.77
C ALA A 121 -3.20 -8.13 -22.27
N ASP A 122 -4.42 -8.54 -22.59
CA ASP A 122 -5.52 -7.67 -23.02
C ASP A 122 -6.00 -6.73 -21.91
N GLN A 123 -6.15 -7.25 -20.69
CA GLN A 123 -6.52 -6.47 -19.51
C GLN A 123 -5.43 -5.44 -19.16
N TYR A 124 -4.15 -5.83 -19.26
CA TYR A 124 -3.03 -4.95 -19.00
C TYR A 124 -2.94 -3.81 -20.01
N GLU A 125 -3.14 -4.10 -21.30
CA GLU A 125 -3.16 -3.06 -22.34
C GLU A 125 -4.28 -2.04 -22.09
N LYS A 126 -5.49 -2.50 -21.74
CA LYS A 126 -6.61 -1.61 -21.38
C LYS A 126 -6.29 -0.79 -20.13
N TRP A 127 -5.70 -1.42 -19.12
CA TRP A 127 -5.29 -0.73 -17.90
C TRP A 127 -4.24 0.36 -18.17
N GLN A 128 -3.26 0.12 -19.05
CA GLN A 128 -2.28 1.13 -19.45
C GLN A 128 -2.93 2.33 -20.16
N LYS A 129 -3.92 2.09 -21.03
CA LYS A 129 -4.70 3.17 -21.68
C LYS A 129 -5.44 4.02 -20.66
N MET A 130 -6.14 3.39 -19.70
CA MET A 130 -6.83 4.10 -18.61
C MET A 130 -5.87 4.94 -17.75
N ARG A 131 -4.63 4.44 -17.55
CA ARG A 131 -3.59 5.16 -16.82
C ARG A 131 -3.09 6.38 -17.57
N GLN A 132 -2.77 6.25 -18.86
CA GLN A 132 -2.38 7.38 -19.70
C GLN A 132 -3.47 8.44 -19.77
N GLU A 133 -4.73 8.02 -19.93
CA GLU A 133 -5.85 8.95 -19.97
C GLU A 133 -5.95 9.76 -18.68
N ARG A 134 -5.83 9.10 -17.52
CA ARG A 134 -5.83 9.77 -16.22
C ARG A 134 -4.66 10.75 -16.06
N GLU A 135 -3.51 10.42 -16.63
CA GLU A 135 -2.34 11.32 -16.60
C GLU A 135 -2.55 12.54 -17.50
N ARG A 136 -3.16 12.37 -18.68
CA ARG A 136 -3.54 13.49 -19.57
C ARG A 136 -4.58 14.41 -18.91
N HIS A 137 -5.54 13.83 -18.19
CA HIS A 137 -6.56 14.60 -17.46
C HIS A 137 -6.04 15.24 -16.17
N ARG A 138 -4.91 14.76 -15.63
CA ARG A 138 -4.11 15.51 -14.66
C ARG A 138 -3.31 16.56 -15.41
N GLY A 139 -4.01 17.56 -15.96
CA GLY A 139 -3.40 18.68 -16.66
C GLY A 139 -2.29 19.36 -15.83
N PRO A 140 -1.46 20.22 -16.44
CA PRO A 140 -0.38 20.91 -15.74
C PRO A 140 -0.96 21.59 -14.50
N ARG A 141 -0.37 21.30 -13.33
CA ARG A 141 -0.72 21.94 -12.05
C ARG A 141 -0.49 23.44 -12.19
N ARG A 142 -1.49 24.16 -12.69
CA ARG A 142 -1.43 25.60 -12.92
C ARG A 142 -1.65 26.28 -11.56
N GLY A 143 -0.55 26.76 -10.99
CA GLY A 143 -0.43 27.74 -9.91
C GLY A 143 -1.62 27.92 -8.95
N GLN A 144 -1.75 27.04 -7.96
CA GLN A 144 -2.57 27.32 -6.77
C GLN A 144 -1.72 27.10 -5.51
N TRP A 145 -0.70 27.95 -5.40
CA TRP A 145 -0.07 28.37 -4.16
C TRP A 145 0.07 29.89 -4.30
N GLY A 146 -0.96 30.60 -3.85
CA GLY A 146 -0.91 32.03 -3.54
C GLY A 146 -0.84 32.18 -2.04
#